data_AF-A0A396PUD1-F1
#
_entry.id   AF-A0A396PUD1-F1
#
_cell.length_a   1.000
_cell.length_b   1.000
_cell.length_c   1.000
_cell.angle_alpha   90.00
_cell.angle_beta   90.00
_cell.angle_gamma   90.00
#
_symmetry.space_group_name_H-M   'P 1'
#
loop_
_entity.id
_entity.type
_entity.pdbx_description
1 polymer ?
#
loop_
_entity_poly.entity_id
_entity_poly.type
_entity_poly.pdbx_seq_one_letter_code
_entity_poly.pdbx_strand_id
1 'polypeptide(L)'
;MSEINFGDHIVGMFTVSDFPDLLSRSHVLPLIIFAVFPGSTVSAMGDEGKPIAEGLTKIASVFYKMIGILMKAAPIGLAAYFADLTGTYGSSLMGTYFHAIIMYYPTLFLYMLVFFTLYTFFAGGTKGGKAYFKNILTPALTALGTRSSAAAIPGQMEACDRIGVPREVSSVVIPMGATCHMDGSCMSSIFKITVMCYVFNRPLNGISDIAFAFFVAVCSSVAMSSVPGGGAIAETMIISLFGFLVEGLPICIMLSQLCDAATTLVNSSGDTAASMVVTRLLYGKDWLEQNLSGKQE
;
A
#
# COMPACT_ATOMS: atom_id res chain seq x y z
N MET A 1 -28.75 11.19 13.67
CA MET A 1 -27.38 10.64 13.72
C MET A 1 -26.52 11.79 14.21
N SER A 2 -26.09 11.75 15.48
CA SER A 2 -25.35 12.87 16.09
C SER A 2 -24.09 13.15 15.28
N GLU A 3 -23.85 14.41 14.93
CA GLU A 3 -22.57 14.86 14.39
C GLU A 3 -21.48 14.42 15.37
N ILE A 4 -20.68 13.44 14.97
CA ILE A 4 -19.52 13.02 15.77
C ILE A 4 -18.52 14.18 15.69
N ASN A 5 -18.19 14.76 16.84
CA ASN A 5 -17.24 15.85 16.93
C ASN A 5 -15.90 15.40 16.34
N PHE A 6 -15.23 16.26 15.55
CA PHE A 6 -13.90 15.96 15.01
C PHE A 6 -12.91 15.56 16.12
N GLY A 7 -13.05 16.12 17.33
CA GLY A 7 -12.30 15.72 18.51
C GLY A 7 -12.56 14.26 18.93
N ASP A 8 -13.81 13.81 18.90
CA ASP A 8 -14.18 12.43 19.23
C ASP A 8 -13.65 11.45 18.18
N HIS A 9 -13.64 11.87 16.90
CA HIS A 9 -12.99 11.11 15.83
C HIS A 9 -11.49 10.95 16.09
N ILE A 10 -10.78 12.03 16.45
CA ILE A 10 -9.35 11.95 16.77
C ILE A 10 -9.13 11.07 18.00
N VAL A 11 -9.87 11.28 19.09
CA VAL A 11 -9.70 10.48 20.31
C VAL A 11 -9.95 9.00 20.02
N GLY A 12 -11.02 8.66 19.31
CA GLY A 12 -11.32 7.28 18.90
C GLY A 12 -10.33 6.66 17.92
N MET A 13 -9.44 7.43 17.30
CA MET A 13 -8.31 6.90 16.52
C MET A 13 -7.17 6.40 17.41
N PHE A 14 -6.96 7.02 18.57
CA PHE A 14 -5.83 6.72 19.46
C PHE A 14 -6.22 5.86 20.66
N THR A 15 -7.48 5.90 21.09
CA THR A 15 -7.93 5.26 22.33
C THR A 15 -9.23 4.50 22.14
N VAL A 16 -9.52 3.63 23.11
CA VAL A 16 -10.79 2.94 23.26
C VAL A 16 -11.32 3.17 24.67
N SER A 17 -12.63 3.00 24.86
CA SER A 17 -13.29 3.17 26.16
C SER A 17 -12.79 2.14 27.18
N ASP A 18 -12.67 0.88 26.77
CA ASP A 18 -12.19 -0.23 27.60
C ASP A 18 -11.14 -1.07 26.88
N PHE A 19 -10.18 -1.64 27.61
CA PHE A 19 -9.08 -2.41 27.03
C PHE A 19 -9.52 -3.57 26.10
N PRO A 20 -10.56 -4.37 26.43
CA PRO A 20 -11.05 -5.43 25.53
C PRO A 20 -11.55 -4.91 24.18
N ASP A 21 -11.99 -3.64 24.11
CA ASP A 21 -12.48 -3.05 22.86
C ASP A 21 -11.38 -2.87 21.83
N LEU A 22 -10.10 -2.91 22.22
CA LEU A 22 -8.97 -2.95 21.29
C LEU A 22 -9.06 -4.16 20.35
N LEU A 23 -9.62 -5.29 20.81
CA LEU A 23 -9.78 -6.49 19.99
C LEU A 23 -11.02 -6.42 19.07
N SER A 24 -11.83 -5.36 19.18
CA SER A 24 -12.99 -5.15 18.33
C SER A 24 -12.57 -4.80 16.91
N ARG A 25 -13.34 -5.28 15.94
CA ARG A 25 -13.17 -4.92 14.53
C ARG A 25 -13.37 -3.42 14.30
N SER A 26 -14.07 -2.70 15.16
CA SER A 26 -14.28 -1.26 15.00
C SER A 26 -13.08 -0.41 15.42
N HIS A 27 -12.09 -0.97 16.12
CA HIS A 27 -10.96 -0.23 16.73
C HIS A 27 -9.59 -0.70 16.22
N VAL A 28 -9.50 -1.01 14.92
CA VAL A 28 -8.26 -1.52 14.29
C VAL A 28 -7.08 -0.54 14.42
N LEU A 29 -7.32 0.77 14.28
CA LEU A 29 -6.25 1.77 14.38
C LEU A 29 -5.74 1.96 15.82
N PRO A 30 -6.61 2.11 16.85
CA PRO A 30 -6.17 2.03 18.24
C PRO A 30 -5.36 0.76 18.53
N LEU A 31 -5.77 -0.39 17.97
CA LEU A 31 -5.02 -1.64 18.10
C LEU A 31 -3.64 -1.59 17.43
N ILE A 32 -3.51 -0.99 16.24
CA ILE A 32 -2.22 -0.81 15.55
C ILE A 32 -1.30 0.10 16.37
N ILE A 33 -1.79 1.27 16.81
CA ILE A 33 -1.02 2.21 17.63
C ILE A 33 -0.62 1.53 18.95
N PHE A 34 -1.57 0.85 19.59
CA PHE A 34 -1.31 0.05 20.77
C PHE A 34 -0.26 -1.03 20.49
N ALA A 35 -0.21 -1.68 19.33
CA ALA A 35 0.76 -2.73 19.03
C ALA A 35 2.18 -2.19 18.77
N VAL A 36 2.31 -0.96 18.25
CA VAL A 36 3.60 -0.31 18.01
C VAL A 36 4.35 -0.05 19.32
N PHE A 37 3.66 0.35 20.39
CA PHE A 37 4.28 0.70 21.67
C PHE A 37 4.95 -0.48 22.43
N PRO A 38 4.29 -1.63 22.68
CA PRO A 38 4.93 -2.81 23.24
C PRO A 38 5.92 -3.42 22.23
N GLY A 39 5.67 -3.34 20.92
CA GLY A 39 6.63 -3.77 19.90
C GLY A 39 7.95 -2.99 19.98
N SER A 40 7.89 -1.66 20.11
CA SER A 40 9.07 -0.82 20.28
C SER A 40 9.75 -1.03 21.64
N THR A 41 8.97 -1.27 22.69
CA THR A 41 9.49 -1.59 24.03
C THR A 41 10.25 -2.92 24.02
N VAL A 42 9.70 -3.97 23.42
CA VAL A 42 10.38 -5.28 23.25
C VAL A 42 11.67 -5.13 22.45
N SER A 43 11.66 -4.31 21.39
CA SER A 43 12.86 -4.00 20.61
C SER A 43 13.93 -3.28 21.45
N ALA A 44 13.53 -2.30 22.26
CA ALA A 44 14.43 -1.54 23.13
C ALA A 44 15.07 -2.38 24.26
N MET A 45 14.46 -3.51 24.63
CA MET A 45 15.02 -4.45 25.62
C MET A 45 16.22 -5.27 25.09
N GLY A 46 16.51 -5.21 23.78
CA GLY A 46 17.63 -5.94 23.19
C GLY A 46 17.49 -7.46 23.37
N ASP A 47 18.54 -8.11 23.90
CA ASP A 47 18.58 -9.57 24.04
C ASP A 47 17.49 -10.13 24.95
N GLU A 48 17.07 -9.40 25.98
CA GLU A 48 15.99 -9.83 26.89
C GLU A 48 14.62 -9.84 26.21
N GLY A 49 14.41 -8.97 25.21
CA GLY A 49 13.17 -8.92 24.44
C GLY A 49 13.06 -10.00 23.37
N LYS A 50 14.17 -10.63 23.00
CA LYS A 50 14.26 -11.59 21.89
C LYS A 50 13.28 -12.78 22.01
N PRO A 51 13.12 -13.44 23.17
CA PRO A 51 12.13 -14.52 23.32
C PRO A 51 10.69 -14.06 23.10
N ILE A 52 10.36 -12.82 23.49
CA ILE A 52 9.02 -12.24 23.30
C ILE A 52 8.79 -11.97 21.82
N ALA A 53 9.74 -11.33 21.14
CA ALA A 53 9.67 -11.06 19.71
C ALA A 53 9.48 -12.37 18.91
N GLU A 54 10.30 -13.39 19.19
CA GLU A 54 10.18 -14.70 18.55
C GLU A 54 8.83 -15.38 18.83
N GLY A 55 8.31 -15.26 20.06
CA GLY A 55 6.98 -15.74 20.43
C GLY A 55 5.87 -15.08 19.60
N LEU A 56 5.90 -13.75 19.50
CA LEU A 56 4.94 -12.98 18.70
C LEU A 56 5.04 -13.33 17.21
N THR A 57 6.24 -13.49 16.66
CA THR A 57 6.44 -13.93 15.27
C THR A 57 5.85 -15.33 15.01
N LYS A 58 6.01 -16.26 15.96
CA LYS A 58 5.41 -17.60 15.86
C LYS A 58 3.89 -17.54 15.91
N ILE A 59 3.31 -16.73 16.79
CA ILE A 59 1.85 -16.51 16.85
C ILE A 59 1.34 -15.93 15.52
N ALA A 60 2.00 -14.90 14.98
CA ALA A 60 1.65 -14.33 13.68
C ALA A 60 1.68 -15.39 12.57
N SER A 61 2.69 -16.28 12.59
CA SER A 61 2.79 -17.40 11.65
C SER A 61 1.61 -18.37 11.74
N VAL A 62 1.07 -18.62 12.94
CA VAL A 62 -0.14 -19.42 13.13
C VAL A 62 -1.34 -18.75 12.46
N PHE A 63 -1.53 -17.44 12.69
CA PHE A 63 -2.60 -16.69 12.03
C PHE A 63 -2.47 -16.71 10.50
N TYR A 64 -1.26 -16.54 9.96
CA TYR A 64 -1.02 -16.65 8.51
C TYR A 64 -1.38 -18.03 7.98
N LYS A 65 -1.10 -19.10 8.73
CA LYS A 65 -1.49 -20.45 8.35
C LYS A 65 -3.01 -20.64 8.37
N MET A 66 -3.69 -20.11 9.40
CA MET A 66 -5.15 -20.13 9.49
C MET A 66 -5.80 -19.41 8.31
N ILE A 67 -5.32 -18.19 8.00
CA ILE A 67 -5.77 -17.42 6.84
C ILE A 67 -5.53 -18.22 5.56
N GLY A 68 -4.34 -18.82 5.40
CA GLY A 68 -4.02 -19.65 4.23
C GLY A 68 -4.95 -20.86 4.05
N ILE A 69 -5.44 -21.45 5.14
CA ILE A 69 -6.45 -22.52 5.08
C ILE A 69 -7.80 -21.96 4.63
N LEU A 70 -8.25 -20.84 5.21
CA LEU A 70 -9.49 -20.18 4.83
C LEU A 70 -9.49 -19.73 3.36
N MET A 71 -8.34 -19.25 2.86
CA MET A 71 -8.19 -18.84 1.46
C MET A 71 -8.38 -19.99 0.46
N LYS A 72 -8.27 -21.25 0.87
CA LYS A 72 -8.63 -22.39 0.00
C LYS A 72 -10.15 -22.48 -0.25
N ALA A 73 -10.96 -22.06 0.72
CA ALA A 73 -12.41 -22.03 0.61
C ALA A 73 -12.94 -20.67 0.10
N ALA A 74 -12.12 -19.61 0.17
CA ALA A 74 -12.48 -18.27 -0.27
C ALA A 74 -13.06 -18.18 -1.69
N PRO A 75 -12.58 -18.92 -2.71
CA PRO A 75 -13.16 -18.85 -4.05
C PRO A 75 -14.65 -19.15 -4.10
N ILE A 76 -15.14 -20.12 -3.29
CA ILE A 76 -16.55 -20.50 -3.24
C ILE A 76 -17.36 -19.39 -2.56
N GLY A 77 -16.89 -18.91 -1.40
CA GLY A 77 -17.56 -17.84 -0.65
C GLY A 77 -17.63 -16.54 -1.44
N LEU A 78 -16.52 -16.14 -2.08
CA LEU A 78 -16.46 -14.95 -2.94
C LEU A 78 -17.36 -15.11 -4.17
N ALA A 79 -17.40 -16.28 -4.81
CA ALA A 79 -18.29 -16.51 -5.95
C ALA A 79 -19.77 -16.38 -5.56
N ALA A 80 -20.19 -17.01 -4.46
CA ALA A 80 -21.55 -16.89 -3.95
C ALA A 80 -21.91 -15.45 -3.57
N TYR A 81 -20.96 -14.74 -2.94
CA TYR A 81 -21.15 -13.35 -2.54
C TYR A 81 -21.22 -12.39 -3.74
N PHE A 82 -20.35 -12.56 -4.74
CA PHE A 82 -20.42 -11.76 -5.96
C PHE A 82 -21.68 -12.08 -6.78
N ALA A 83 -22.15 -13.33 -6.76
CA ALA A 83 -23.43 -13.68 -7.37
C ALA A 83 -24.60 -12.96 -6.66
N ASP A 84 -24.60 -12.92 -5.33
CA ASP A 84 -25.59 -12.19 -4.53
C ASP A 84 -25.53 -10.68 -4.80
N LEU A 85 -24.35 -10.05 -4.65
CA LEU A 85 -24.14 -8.63 -4.97
C LEU A 85 -24.58 -8.28 -6.38
N THR A 86 -24.24 -9.12 -7.37
CA THR A 86 -24.64 -8.89 -8.76
C THR A 86 -26.15 -9.07 -8.93
N GLY A 87 -26.78 -9.99 -8.18
CA GLY A 87 -28.23 -10.14 -8.14
C GLY A 87 -28.95 -8.96 -7.49
N THR A 88 -28.42 -8.43 -6.38
CA THR A 88 -29.02 -7.33 -5.62
C THR A 88 -28.79 -5.97 -6.28
N TYR A 89 -27.56 -5.68 -6.71
CA TYR A 89 -27.16 -4.36 -7.22
C TYR A 89 -27.03 -4.30 -8.74
N GLY A 90 -27.00 -5.46 -9.42
CA GLY A 90 -27.17 -5.54 -10.88
C GLY A 90 -26.18 -4.71 -11.69
N SER A 91 -26.72 -4.02 -12.70
CA SER A 91 -25.97 -3.15 -13.62
C SER A 91 -25.39 -1.91 -12.94
N SER A 92 -25.95 -1.46 -11.81
CA SER A 92 -25.50 -0.26 -11.12
C SER A 92 -24.10 -0.43 -10.53
N LEU A 93 -23.83 -1.58 -9.88
CA LEU A 93 -22.54 -1.90 -9.29
C LEU A 93 -21.46 -2.11 -10.37
N MET A 94 -21.82 -2.75 -11.50
CA MET A 94 -20.92 -2.87 -12.65
C MET A 94 -20.58 -1.51 -13.26
N GLY A 95 -21.57 -0.61 -13.33
CA GLY A 95 -21.36 0.79 -13.69
C GLY A 95 -20.35 1.45 -12.75
N THR A 96 -20.52 1.31 -11.43
CA THR A 96 -19.58 1.85 -10.45
C THR A 96 -18.17 1.31 -10.63
N TYR A 97 -18.00 0.00 -10.81
CA TYR A 97 -16.67 -0.60 -11.06
C TYR A 97 -16.04 -0.14 -12.38
N PHE A 98 -16.83 0.03 -13.43
CA PHE A 98 -16.33 0.51 -14.71
C PHE A 98 -15.84 1.95 -14.63
N HIS A 99 -16.65 2.85 -14.04
CA HIS A 99 -16.24 4.23 -13.79
C HIS A 99 -15.02 4.28 -12.86
N ALA A 100 -14.98 3.39 -11.86
CA ALA A 100 -13.85 3.25 -10.96
C ALA A 100 -12.54 2.97 -11.70
N ILE A 101 -12.53 1.96 -12.57
CA ILE A 101 -11.34 1.58 -13.36
C ILE A 101 -10.94 2.72 -14.31
N ILE A 102 -11.89 3.32 -15.03
CA ILE A 102 -11.61 4.38 -16.00
C ILE A 102 -11.08 5.65 -15.32
N MET A 103 -11.45 5.92 -14.08
CA MET A 103 -10.85 7.02 -13.33
C MET A 103 -9.48 6.62 -12.77
N TYR A 104 -9.37 5.43 -12.20
CA TYR A 104 -8.18 4.99 -11.50
C TYR A 104 -6.94 4.86 -12.40
N TYR A 105 -7.07 4.13 -13.52
CA TYR A 105 -5.93 3.84 -14.38
C TYR A 105 -5.30 5.11 -14.97
N PRO A 106 -6.04 6.02 -15.62
CA PRO A 106 -5.48 7.27 -16.12
C PRO A 106 -4.87 8.15 -15.02
N THR A 107 -5.49 8.26 -13.85
CA THR A 107 -4.92 9.03 -12.73
C THR A 107 -3.60 8.44 -12.27
N LEU A 108 -3.50 7.11 -12.17
CA LEU A 108 -2.30 6.42 -11.77
C LEU A 108 -1.19 6.51 -12.83
N PHE A 109 -1.53 6.36 -14.11
CA PHE A 109 -0.58 6.58 -15.21
C PHE A 109 -0.09 8.03 -15.27
N LEU A 110 -0.99 9.01 -15.08
CA LEU A 110 -0.62 10.42 -15.03
C LEU A 110 0.31 10.70 -13.84
N TYR A 111 -0.01 10.15 -12.66
CA TYR A 111 0.86 10.24 -11.49
C TYR A 111 2.26 9.69 -11.81
N MET A 112 2.34 8.49 -12.37
CA MET A 112 3.60 7.85 -12.74
C MET A 112 4.40 8.73 -13.72
N LEU A 113 3.76 9.26 -14.75
CA LEU A 113 4.41 10.10 -15.75
C LEU A 113 4.89 11.42 -15.15
N VAL A 114 4.09 12.08 -14.32
CA VAL A 114 4.44 13.38 -13.74
C VAL A 114 5.46 13.21 -12.63
N PHE A 115 5.14 12.46 -11.58
CA PHE A 115 5.95 12.39 -10.37
C PHE A 115 7.24 11.62 -10.58
N PHE A 116 7.26 10.51 -11.32
CA PHE A 116 8.55 9.83 -11.57
C PHE A 116 9.44 10.62 -12.51
N THR A 117 8.89 11.38 -13.45
CA THR A 117 9.69 12.34 -14.22
C THR A 117 10.27 13.41 -13.30
N LEU A 118 9.49 13.97 -12.38
CA LEU A 118 9.98 14.97 -11.43
C LEU A 118 11.05 14.41 -10.50
N TYR A 119 10.86 13.22 -9.94
CA TYR A 119 11.82 12.58 -9.03
C TYR A 119 13.12 12.23 -9.74
N THR A 120 13.04 11.67 -10.94
CA THR A 120 14.23 11.31 -11.71
C THR A 120 14.94 12.53 -12.30
N PHE A 121 14.20 13.59 -12.61
CA PHE A 121 14.76 14.89 -12.97
C PHE A 121 15.46 15.56 -11.78
N PHE A 122 14.88 15.50 -10.59
CA PHE A 122 15.55 15.96 -9.37
C PHE A 122 16.82 15.14 -9.11
N ALA A 123 16.75 13.82 -9.30
CA ALA A 123 17.86 12.92 -9.07
C ALA A 123 19.03 13.16 -10.04
N GLY A 124 18.79 13.36 -11.34
CA GLY A 124 19.87 13.36 -12.34
C GLY A 124 19.66 14.29 -13.52
N GLY A 125 18.75 15.26 -13.41
CA GLY A 125 18.33 16.12 -14.51
C GLY A 125 17.71 15.32 -15.66
N THR A 126 17.86 15.85 -16.87
CA THR A 126 17.35 15.20 -18.09
C THR A 126 18.04 13.85 -18.37
N LYS A 127 19.31 13.69 -17.97
CA LYS A 127 20.05 12.43 -18.08
C LYS A 127 19.43 11.36 -17.17
N GLY A 128 19.12 11.71 -15.92
CA GLY A 128 18.44 10.83 -14.96
C GLY A 128 17.10 10.32 -15.48
N GLY A 129 16.21 11.22 -15.92
CA GLY A 129 14.92 10.82 -16.49
C GLY A 129 15.06 9.88 -17.69
N LYS A 130 15.96 10.18 -18.63
CA LYS A 130 16.23 9.29 -19.78
C LYS A 130 16.76 7.93 -19.36
N ALA A 131 17.70 7.88 -18.41
CA ALA A 131 18.25 6.63 -17.90
C ALA A 131 17.17 5.78 -17.22
N TYR A 132 16.30 6.40 -16.42
CA TYR A 132 15.19 5.73 -15.77
C TYR A 132 14.21 5.11 -16.78
N PHE A 133 13.62 5.92 -17.66
CA PHE A 133 12.60 5.43 -18.59
C PHE A 133 13.14 4.41 -19.60
N LYS A 134 14.44 4.44 -19.90
CA LYS A 134 15.10 3.43 -20.74
C LYS A 134 15.19 2.06 -20.06
N ASN A 135 15.33 2.01 -18.73
CA ASN A 135 15.63 0.78 -18.00
C ASN A 135 14.46 0.25 -17.15
N ILE A 136 13.44 1.07 -16.86
CA ILE A 136 12.33 0.68 -15.98
C ILE A 136 11.31 -0.27 -16.61
N LEU A 137 11.26 -0.36 -17.95
CA LEU A 137 10.19 -1.07 -18.66
C LEU A 137 10.11 -2.55 -18.27
N THR A 138 11.23 -3.26 -18.23
CA THR A 138 11.27 -4.69 -17.88
C THR A 138 10.78 -4.98 -16.45
N PRO A 139 11.32 -4.34 -15.39
CA PRO A 139 10.80 -4.54 -14.04
C PRO A 139 9.34 -4.07 -13.89
N ALA A 140 8.94 -2.96 -14.53
CA ALA A 140 7.56 -2.49 -14.48
C ALA A 140 6.59 -3.50 -15.09
N LEU A 141 6.89 -4.06 -16.26
CA LEU A 141 6.06 -5.11 -16.89
C LEU A 141 6.03 -6.39 -16.05
N THR A 142 7.13 -6.73 -15.38
CA THR A 142 7.17 -7.86 -14.44
C THR A 142 6.23 -7.62 -13.26
N ALA A 143 6.28 -6.44 -12.63
CA ALA A 143 5.37 -6.06 -11.56
C ALA A 143 3.90 -6.07 -12.02
N LEU A 144 3.60 -5.53 -13.21
CA LEU A 144 2.27 -5.52 -13.79
C LEU A 144 1.71 -6.93 -14.02
N GLY A 145 2.53 -7.82 -14.60
CA GLY A 145 2.10 -9.17 -14.96
C GLY A 145 2.00 -10.12 -13.76
N THR A 146 2.91 -9.97 -12.79
CA THR A 146 2.97 -10.85 -11.61
C THR A 146 2.11 -10.36 -10.44
N ARG A 147 1.77 -9.06 -10.42
CA ARG A 147 1.08 -8.40 -9.31
C ARG A 147 1.83 -8.56 -7.98
N SER A 148 3.17 -8.58 -8.06
CA SER A 148 4.06 -8.72 -6.90
C SER A 148 5.27 -7.78 -7.02
N SER A 149 5.40 -6.84 -6.08
CA SER A 149 6.58 -5.98 -5.99
C SER A 149 7.85 -6.80 -5.73
N ALA A 150 7.75 -7.86 -4.93
CA ALA A 150 8.87 -8.75 -4.62
C ALA A 150 9.42 -9.47 -5.87
N ALA A 151 8.54 -9.82 -6.81
CA ALA A 151 8.94 -10.48 -8.06
C ALA A 151 9.72 -9.53 -8.99
N ALA A 152 9.55 -8.21 -8.86
CA ALA A 152 10.22 -7.21 -9.68
C ALA A 152 11.61 -6.80 -9.14
N ILE A 153 11.93 -7.12 -7.87
CA ILE A 153 13.20 -6.74 -7.20
C ILE A 153 14.43 -7.08 -8.04
N PRO A 154 14.62 -8.30 -8.56
CA PRO A 154 15.81 -8.61 -9.35
C PRO A 154 15.95 -7.71 -10.58
N GLY A 155 14.84 -7.44 -11.28
CA GLY A 155 14.82 -6.56 -12.45
C GLY A 155 15.03 -5.09 -12.11
N GLN A 156 14.51 -4.61 -10.97
CA GLN A 156 14.74 -3.25 -10.47
C GLN A 156 16.23 -3.06 -10.13
N MET A 157 16.84 -4.05 -9.48
CA MET A 157 18.27 -4.02 -9.15
C MET A 157 19.15 -3.97 -10.41
N GLU A 158 18.82 -4.75 -11.45
CA GLU A 158 19.51 -4.68 -12.74
C GLU A 158 19.28 -3.33 -13.44
N ALA A 159 18.07 -2.79 -13.40
CA ALA A 159 17.78 -1.46 -13.93
C ALA A 159 18.60 -0.38 -13.21
N CYS A 160 18.72 -0.44 -11.89
CA CYS A 160 19.58 0.43 -11.09
C CYS A 160 21.05 0.33 -11.50
N ASP A 161 21.59 -0.87 -11.71
CA ASP A 161 22.97 -1.06 -12.18
C ASP A 161 23.21 -0.37 -13.52
N ARG A 162 22.26 -0.51 -14.47
CA ARG A 162 22.32 0.12 -15.80
C ARG A 162 22.13 1.63 -15.77
N ILE A 163 21.42 2.16 -14.77
CA ILE A 163 21.25 3.59 -14.53
C ILE A 163 22.51 4.21 -13.88
N GLY A 164 23.31 3.39 -13.18
CA GLY A 164 24.50 3.84 -12.44
C GLY A 164 24.28 4.03 -10.94
N VAL A 165 23.14 3.56 -10.41
CA VAL A 165 22.85 3.60 -8.97
C VAL A 165 23.76 2.60 -8.24
N PRO A 166 24.48 3.00 -7.17
CA PRO A 166 25.33 2.10 -6.41
C PRO A 166 24.57 0.91 -5.84
N ARG A 167 25.21 -0.26 -5.82
CA ARG A 167 24.59 -1.47 -5.26
C ARG A 167 24.30 -1.35 -3.77
N GLU A 168 25.14 -0.62 -3.04
CA GLU A 168 24.93 -0.32 -1.62
C GLU A 168 23.65 0.49 -1.35
N VAL A 169 23.21 1.33 -2.31
CA VAL A 169 21.94 2.06 -2.21
C VAL A 169 20.78 1.16 -2.64
N SER A 170 20.85 0.59 -3.86
CA SER A 170 19.73 -0.17 -4.44
C SER A 170 19.39 -1.45 -3.65
N SER A 171 20.38 -2.11 -3.03
CA SER A 171 20.15 -3.30 -2.18
C SER A 171 19.41 -3.00 -0.88
N VAL A 172 19.36 -1.75 -0.44
CA VAL A 172 18.61 -1.33 0.75
C VAL A 172 17.28 -0.69 0.35
N VAL A 173 17.31 0.27 -0.59
CA VAL A 173 16.14 1.07 -0.96
C VAL A 173 15.08 0.23 -1.66
N ILE A 174 15.45 -0.67 -2.57
CA ILE A 174 14.47 -1.47 -3.33
C ILE A 174 13.71 -2.45 -2.41
N PRO A 175 14.38 -3.30 -1.60
CA PRO A 175 13.65 -4.23 -0.72
C PRO A 175 12.83 -3.51 0.35
N MET A 176 13.34 -2.40 0.90
CA MET A 176 12.60 -1.57 1.85
C MET A 176 11.39 -0.90 1.19
N GLY A 177 11.55 -0.43 -0.04
CA GLY A 177 10.50 0.21 -0.82
C GLY A 177 9.35 -0.75 -1.13
N ALA A 178 9.68 -1.99 -1.52
CA ALA A 178 8.70 -3.05 -1.76
C ALA A 178 7.77 -3.34 -0.57
N THR A 179 8.14 -2.92 0.65
CA THR A 179 7.30 -3.01 1.85
C THR A 179 6.76 -1.67 2.34
N CYS A 180 7.53 -0.59 2.28
CA CYS A 180 7.19 0.66 2.95
C CYS A 180 6.77 1.78 1.99
N HIS A 181 7.14 1.68 0.72
CA HIS A 181 6.90 2.69 -0.31
C HIS A 181 5.81 2.20 -1.26
N MET A 182 4.57 2.57 -0.94
CA MET A 182 3.38 2.01 -1.60
C MET A 182 2.42 3.09 -2.10
N ASP A 183 2.89 3.97 -2.98
CA ASP A 183 2.13 5.08 -3.56
C ASP A 183 0.86 4.61 -4.27
N GLY A 184 0.97 3.60 -5.13
CA GLY A 184 -0.17 2.99 -5.82
C GLY A 184 -1.19 2.42 -4.83
N SER A 185 -0.73 1.82 -3.72
CA SER A 185 -1.65 1.29 -2.69
C SER A 185 -2.36 2.41 -1.92
N CYS A 186 -1.67 3.54 -1.70
CA CYS A 186 -2.28 4.74 -1.12
C CYS A 186 -3.34 5.33 -2.06
N MET A 187 -3.01 5.49 -3.34
CA MET A 187 -3.95 5.95 -4.38
C MET A 187 -5.17 5.02 -4.49
N SER A 188 -4.94 3.70 -4.54
CA SER A 188 -6.01 2.69 -4.56
C SER A 188 -6.88 2.78 -3.30
N SER A 189 -6.29 3.04 -2.14
CA SER A 189 -7.04 3.18 -0.89
C SER A 189 -7.94 4.42 -0.90
N ILE A 190 -7.43 5.58 -1.35
CA ILE A 190 -8.27 6.78 -1.56
C ILE A 190 -9.41 6.50 -2.52
N PHE A 191 -9.12 5.78 -3.60
CA PHE A 191 -10.11 5.45 -4.61
C PHE A 191 -11.22 4.54 -4.04
N LYS A 192 -10.84 3.50 -3.29
CA LYS A 192 -11.76 2.62 -2.57
C LYS A 192 -12.61 3.39 -1.57
N ILE A 193 -12.01 4.25 -0.73
CA ILE A 193 -12.73 5.10 0.22
C ILE A 193 -13.77 5.95 -0.51
N THR A 194 -13.39 6.58 -1.62
CA THR A 194 -14.29 7.42 -2.42
C THR A 194 -15.49 6.63 -2.97
N VAL A 195 -15.24 5.45 -3.54
CA VAL A 195 -16.32 4.59 -4.05
C VAL A 195 -17.24 4.12 -2.92
N MET A 196 -16.67 3.75 -1.78
CA MET A 196 -17.44 3.32 -0.62
C MET A 196 -18.30 4.46 -0.04
N CYS A 197 -17.74 5.65 0.08
CA CYS A 197 -18.46 6.86 0.44
C CYS A 197 -19.63 7.12 -0.52
N TYR A 198 -19.44 6.92 -1.82
CA TYR A 198 -20.50 7.03 -2.82
C TYR A 198 -21.59 5.96 -2.65
N VAL A 199 -21.21 4.68 -2.53
CA VAL A 199 -22.15 3.54 -2.40
C VAL A 199 -22.99 3.64 -1.13
N PHE A 200 -22.38 4.05 -0.01
CA PHE A 200 -23.04 4.15 1.29
C PHE A 200 -23.63 5.54 1.58
N ASN A 201 -23.65 6.45 0.59
CA ASN A 201 -24.12 7.84 0.74
C ASN A 201 -23.47 8.58 1.93
N ARG A 202 -22.19 8.32 2.18
CA ARG A 202 -21.38 9.03 3.16
C ARG A 202 -20.58 10.12 2.44
N PRO A 203 -20.97 11.40 2.50
CA PRO A 203 -20.25 12.45 1.80
C PRO A 203 -18.84 12.70 2.38
N LEU A 204 -17.90 13.07 1.51
CA LEU A 204 -16.56 13.58 1.85
C LEU A 204 -16.53 15.10 1.58
N ASN A 205 -17.30 15.87 2.35
CA ASN A 205 -17.54 17.29 2.05
C ASN A 205 -16.60 18.23 2.82
N GLY A 206 -16.01 17.78 3.93
CA GLY A 206 -15.13 18.57 4.77
C GLY A 206 -13.64 18.36 4.48
N ILE A 207 -12.83 19.39 4.74
CA ILE A 207 -11.36 19.27 4.77
C ILE A 207 -10.92 18.21 5.78
N SER A 208 -11.64 18.09 6.91
CA SER A 208 -11.43 17.05 7.92
C SER A 208 -11.62 15.65 7.36
N ASP A 209 -12.66 15.43 6.54
CA ASP A 209 -12.97 14.13 5.95
C ASP A 209 -11.92 13.73 4.92
N ILE A 210 -11.48 14.70 4.11
CA ILE A 210 -10.41 14.53 3.13
C ILE A 210 -9.09 14.20 3.83
N ALA A 211 -8.72 14.97 4.87
CA ALA A 211 -7.51 14.72 5.65
C ALA A 211 -7.55 13.33 6.33
N PHE A 212 -8.71 12.94 6.85
CA PHE A 212 -8.90 11.61 7.42
C PHE A 212 -8.76 10.52 6.36
N ALA A 213 -9.33 10.68 5.16
CA ALA A 213 -9.16 9.74 4.06
C ALA A 213 -7.68 9.56 3.67
N PHE A 214 -6.91 10.65 3.59
CA PHE A 214 -5.47 10.60 3.34
C PHE A 214 -4.72 9.83 4.44
N PHE A 215 -5.03 10.12 5.70
CA PHE A 215 -4.42 9.42 6.82
C PHE A 215 -4.70 7.92 6.76
N VAL A 216 -5.97 7.52 6.57
CA VAL A 216 -6.36 6.12 6.45
C VAL A 216 -5.68 5.45 5.25
N ALA A 217 -5.59 6.13 4.11
CA ALA A 217 -4.95 5.59 2.91
C ALA A 217 -3.45 5.32 3.11
N VAL A 218 -2.73 6.20 3.79
CA VAL A 218 -1.31 6.02 4.12
C VAL A 218 -1.13 4.88 5.14
N CYS A 219 -1.93 4.83 6.19
CA CYS A 219 -1.88 3.72 7.14
C CYS A 219 -2.19 2.37 6.47
N SER A 220 -3.16 2.37 5.56
CA SER A 220 -3.63 1.19 4.82
C SER A 220 -2.55 0.64 3.90
N SER A 221 -1.85 1.52 3.17
CA SER A 221 -0.81 1.13 2.24
C SER A 221 0.36 0.45 2.96
N VAL A 222 0.79 0.98 4.11
CA VAL A 222 1.86 0.37 4.91
C VAL A 222 1.40 -0.92 5.58
N ALA A 223 0.16 -1.00 6.07
CA ALA A 223 -0.36 -2.21 6.71
C ALA A 223 -0.41 -3.42 5.76
N MET A 224 -0.67 -3.18 4.47
CA MET A 224 -0.79 -4.24 3.45
C MET A 224 0.50 -5.04 3.26
N SER A 225 1.67 -4.43 3.46
CA SER A 225 2.96 -5.05 3.20
C SER A 225 3.42 -6.02 4.29
N SER A 226 2.85 -5.91 5.49
CA SER A 226 3.36 -6.56 6.69
C SER A 226 2.74 -7.94 6.95
N VAL A 227 1.77 -8.38 6.13
CA VAL A 227 0.97 -9.59 6.39
C VAL A 227 0.60 -10.35 5.10
N PRO A 228 0.80 -11.69 5.03
CA PRO A 228 0.19 -12.56 4.02
C PRO A 228 -1.34 -12.38 3.97
N GLY A 229 -1.88 -12.05 2.79
CA GLY A 229 -3.28 -11.66 2.64
C GLY A 229 -3.59 -10.21 3.07
N GLY A 230 -2.57 -9.34 3.15
CA GLY A 230 -2.67 -7.95 3.62
C GLY A 230 -3.69 -7.10 2.88
N GLY A 231 -4.01 -7.44 1.62
CA GLY A 231 -5.10 -6.85 0.85
C GLY A 231 -6.51 -7.29 1.24
N ALA A 232 -6.71 -7.91 2.41
CA ALA A 232 -8.01 -7.96 3.08
C ALA A 232 -8.01 -7.18 4.41
N ILE A 233 -6.83 -7.00 5.01
CA ILE A 233 -6.65 -6.26 6.27
C ILE A 233 -6.80 -4.76 6.01
N ALA A 234 -6.18 -4.25 4.95
CA ALA A 234 -6.31 -2.87 4.52
C ALA A 234 -7.79 -2.48 4.27
N GLU A 235 -8.54 -3.38 3.64
CA GLU A 235 -9.94 -3.23 3.30
C GLU A 235 -10.80 -3.25 4.56
N THR A 236 -10.52 -4.18 5.47
CA THR A 236 -11.17 -4.22 6.78
C THR A 236 -10.90 -2.93 7.56
N MET A 237 -9.68 -2.40 7.52
CA MET A 237 -9.33 -1.15 8.18
C MET A 237 -10.13 0.04 7.61
N ILE A 238 -10.30 0.12 6.27
CA ILE A 238 -11.15 1.13 5.64
C ILE A 238 -12.60 0.99 6.13
N ILE A 239 -13.16 -0.22 6.13
CA ILE A 239 -14.53 -0.49 6.59
C ILE A 239 -14.70 -0.03 8.04
N SER A 240 -13.79 -0.40 8.93
CA SER A 240 -13.86 -0.09 10.35
C SER A 240 -13.71 1.41 10.64
N LEU A 241 -12.72 2.07 10.04
CA LEU A 241 -12.42 3.48 10.32
C LEU A 241 -13.47 4.44 9.76
N PHE A 242 -14.09 4.06 8.64
CA PHE A 242 -15.23 4.78 8.11
C PHE A 242 -16.58 4.21 8.58
N GLY A 243 -16.59 3.29 9.55
CA GLY A 243 -17.82 2.70 10.09
C GLY A 243 -18.78 2.20 9.00
N PHE A 244 -18.25 1.72 7.89
CA PHE A 244 -19.06 1.15 6.82
C PHE A 244 -19.62 -0.19 7.27
N LEU A 245 -20.73 -0.58 6.64
CA LEU A 245 -21.32 -1.90 6.84
C LEU A 245 -20.36 -2.98 6.31
N VAL A 246 -20.35 -4.15 6.96
CA VAL A 246 -19.40 -5.25 6.63
C VAL A 246 -19.67 -5.81 5.23
N GLU A 247 -20.88 -5.63 4.73
CA GLU A 247 -21.32 -5.94 3.38
C GLU A 247 -20.55 -5.13 2.32
N GLY A 248 -19.92 -4.02 2.72
CA GLY A 248 -19.03 -3.27 1.85
C GLY A 248 -17.65 -3.89 1.65
N LEU A 249 -17.24 -4.84 2.51
CA LEU A 249 -15.91 -5.45 2.45
C LEU A 249 -15.63 -6.13 1.10
N PRO A 250 -16.56 -6.91 0.50
CA PRO A 250 -16.25 -7.57 -0.77
C PRO A 250 -16.26 -6.61 -1.97
N ILE A 251 -16.98 -5.48 -1.88
CA ILE A 251 -16.88 -4.39 -2.86
C ILE A 251 -15.45 -3.84 -2.86
N CYS A 252 -14.90 -3.56 -1.67
CA CYS A 252 -13.51 -3.15 -1.50
C CYS A 252 -12.51 -4.20 -2.01
N ILE A 253 -12.72 -5.49 -1.71
CA ILE A 253 -11.86 -6.57 -2.19
C ILE A 253 -11.89 -6.65 -3.71
N MET A 254 -13.06 -6.51 -4.35
CA MET A 254 -13.16 -6.51 -5.81
C MET A 254 -12.40 -5.34 -6.44
N LEU A 255 -12.59 -4.13 -5.90
CA LEU A 255 -11.83 -2.95 -6.33
C LEU A 255 -10.33 -3.16 -6.17
N SER A 256 -9.92 -3.79 -5.07
CA SER A 256 -8.53 -4.16 -4.82
C SER A 256 -8.02 -5.07 -5.94
N GLN A 257 -8.74 -6.14 -6.28
CA GLN A 257 -8.37 -7.04 -7.38
C GLN A 257 -8.30 -6.34 -8.75
N LEU A 258 -9.20 -5.40 -9.03
CA LEU A 258 -9.23 -4.66 -10.29
C LEU A 258 -8.07 -3.65 -10.40
N CYS A 259 -7.64 -3.06 -9.29
CA CYS A 259 -6.58 -2.04 -9.27
C CYS A 259 -5.17 -2.63 -9.13
N ASP A 260 -5.06 -3.85 -8.59
CA ASP A 260 -3.82 -4.42 -8.05
C ASP A 260 -2.63 -4.42 -9.01
N ALA A 261 -2.85 -4.78 -10.28
CA ALA A 261 -1.78 -4.82 -11.27
C ALA A 261 -1.15 -3.44 -11.50
N ALA A 262 -1.98 -2.40 -11.65
CA ALA A 262 -1.52 -1.03 -11.83
C ALA A 262 -0.90 -0.47 -10.55
N THR A 263 -1.49 -0.78 -9.40
CA THR A 263 -0.95 -0.46 -8.07
C THR A 263 0.47 -1.00 -7.90
N THR A 264 0.65 -2.30 -8.17
CA THR A 264 1.95 -2.98 -8.04
C THR A 264 2.97 -2.37 -8.99
N LEU A 265 2.57 -2.08 -10.24
CA LEU A 265 3.44 -1.42 -11.21
C LEU A 265 3.96 -0.08 -10.70
N VAL A 266 3.11 0.77 -10.11
CA VAL A 266 3.56 2.07 -9.57
C VAL A 266 4.42 1.91 -8.33
N ASN A 267 4.02 1.08 -7.37
CA ASN A 267 4.81 0.82 -6.16
C ASN A 267 6.24 0.39 -6.54
N SER A 268 6.35 -0.66 -7.36
CA SER A 268 7.65 -1.19 -7.79
C SER A 268 8.43 -0.18 -8.63
N SER A 269 7.79 0.49 -9.58
CA SER A 269 8.52 1.46 -10.42
C SER A 269 9.08 2.62 -9.58
N GLY A 270 8.32 3.05 -8.57
CA GLY A 270 8.71 4.10 -7.63
C GLY A 270 9.99 3.79 -6.86
N ASP A 271 10.24 2.54 -6.49
CA ASP A 271 11.45 2.15 -5.71
C ASP A 271 12.74 2.40 -6.48
N THR A 272 12.71 2.22 -7.81
CA THR A 272 13.86 2.52 -8.68
C THR A 272 14.11 4.03 -8.72
N ALA A 273 13.04 4.83 -8.83
CA ALA A 273 13.14 6.29 -8.80
C ALA A 273 13.63 6.79 -7.43
N ALA A 274 13.12 6.21 -6.33
CA ALA A 274 13.57 6.50 -4.98
C ALA A 274 15.06 6.20 -4.79
N SER A 275 15.54 5.08 -5.34
CA SER A 275 16.97 4.72 -5.29
C SER A 275 17.86 5.78 -5.97
N MET A 276 17.39 6.36 -7.08
CA MET A 276 18.09 7.48 -7.74
C MET A 276 18.08 8.75 -6.89
N VAL A 277 16.96 9.08 -6.26
CA VAL A 277 16.84 10.24 -5.36
C VAL A 277 17.76 10.08 -4.15
N VAL A 278 17.78 8.92 -3.51
CA VAL A 278 18.69 8.64 -2.38
C VAL A 278 20.15 8.76 -2.82
N THR A 279 20.51 8.22 -3.99
CA THR A 279 21.87 8.36 -4.54
C THR A 279 22.24 9.84 -4.74
N ARG A 280 21.33 10.64 -5.31
CA ARG A 280 21.51 12.08 -5.48
C ARG A 280 21.75 12.82 -4.16
N LEU A 281 21.06 12.41 -3.10
CA LEU A 281 21.21 13.01 -1.77
C LEU A 281 22.54 12.63 -1.11
N LEU A 282 23.05 11.42 -1.36
CA LEU A 282 24.31 10.94 -0.78
C LEU A 282 25.56 11.42 -1.53
N TYR A 283 25.57 11.36 -2.87
CA TYR A 283 26.77 11.57 -3.70
C TYR A 283 26.79 12.90 -4.47
N GLY A 284 25.77 13.74 -4.29
CA GLY A 284 25.71 15.05 -4.94
C GLY A 284 25.12 15.03 -6.35
N LYS A 285 25.12 16.19 -7.03
CA LYS A 285 24.34 16.41 -8.27
C LYS A 285 24.85 15.62 -9.46
N ASP A 286 26.15 15.40 -9.47
CA ASP A 286 26.87 14.86 -10.62
C ASP A 286 27.16 13.37 -10.42
N TRP A 287 26.43 12.68 -9.52
CA TRP A 287 26.61 11.26 -9.21
C TRP A 287 26.55 10.35 -10.46
N LEU A 288 25.74 10.72 -11.45
CA LEU A 288 25.65 10.02 -12.74
C LEU A 288 26.93 10.12 -13.57
N GLU A 289 27.76 11.13 -13.33
CA GLU A 289 29.04 11.35 -14.03
C GLU A 289 30.21 10.71 -13.29
N GLN A 290 30.02 10.35 -12.01
CA GLN A 290 31.03 9.76 -11.14
C GLN A 290 31.20 8.24 -11.32
N ASN A 291 30.40 7.59 -12.18
CA ASN A 291 30.45 6.15 -12.50
C ASN A 291 30.47 5.24 -11.25
N LEU A 292 29.58 5.54 -10.29
CA LEU A 292 29.57 4.91 -8.97
C LEU A 292 29.16 3.42 -8.95
N SER A 293 28.57 2.90 -10.03
CA SER A 293 28.17 1.49 -10.10
C SER A 293 29.33 0.53 -10.43
N GLY A 294 30.52 1.04 -10.76
CA GLY A 294 31.73 0.23 -10.99
C GLY A 294 31.67 -0.72 -12.19
N LYS A 295 30.63 -0.62 -13.05
CA LYS A 295 30.48 -1.42 -14.27
C LYS A 295 30.55 -0.53 -15.51
N GLN A 296 31.77 -0.22 -15.95
CA GLN A 296 32.06 0.06 -17.35
C GLN A 296 33.29 -0.76 -17.75
N GLU A 297 33.02 -2.00 -18.19
CA GLU A 297 33.61 -2.68 -19.36
C GLU A 297 32.80 -3.96 -19.64
#